data_AF-A0A4P8PYM3-F1
#
_entry.id   AF-A0A4P8PYM3-F1
#
_cell.length_a   1.000
_cell.length_b   1.000
_cell.length_c   1.000
_cell.angle_alpha   90.00
_cell.angle_beta   90.00
_cell.angle_gamma   90.00
#
_symmetry.space_group_name_H-M   'P 1'
#
loop_
_entity.id
_entity.type
_entity.pdbx_description
1 polymer ?
#
loop_
_entity_poly.entity_id
_entity_poly.type
_entity_poly.pdbx_seq_one_letter_code
_entity_poly.pdbx_strand_id
1 'polypeptide(L)'
;MIASSGFDVTRDGFSFENWGGPSPEHRRGLTPTVMQSLYGDRICARIDAGGCVLTATGEALQADLDDAWSGGHCFGFAALAGLFATDQLDKATTLPSGGEVFDERPSDRLDGLISRYASTQISPPTSDAATAAPVADILGRLEAAWARGDNYVLTLFGDIGGHAITPIALRDLGGGRTGIVVYDNNYPGVEKMVVADAGADRWYYTTALNPADRSYLFVGSPDNPMRLVELPQTNAVHECPICHDAGDDSVLVMIKDNAENRDGTILGWDLDITAPDGSEIEGVDQLQSVNNQQTHLFRVPAGVAFEMTVGDVPVGRSADLDISLYGDGWINEVDGLVLPPGATATVNVDQSQRKLDLQGNFAITPTLMLATEQADWSVAARGTGLRILPGTTLSVERDTDGDFVYALDGVGLPAAMTFDVRRRDGAGDQNVTTGAPVSIPVHSSASVAAHEWNGTSPLDVRVVGNGAERTYPMVPRP
;
A
#
# COMPACT_ATOMS: atom_id res chain seq x y z
N MET A 1 20.34 -16.36 30.71
CA MET A 1 20.18 -15.17 29.83
C MET A 1 21.51 -14.95 29.15
N ILE A 2 21.49 -14.72 27.83
CA ILE A 2 22.69 -14.53 27.01
C ILE A 2 22.96 -13.02 26.86
N ALA A 3 21.97 -12.28 26.38
CA ALA A 3 22.01 -10.82 26.22
C ALA A 3 20.62 -10.20 26.36
N SER A 4 20.53 -8.89 26.58
CA SER A 4 19.29 -8.13 26.61
C SER A 4 19.51 -6.69 26.15
N SER A 5 18.50 -6.12 25.51
CA SER A 5 18.41 -4.70 25.14
C SER A 5 18.08 -3.77 26.32
N GLY A 6 17.56 -4.31 27.42
CA GLY A 6 17.00 -3.52 28.52
C GLY A 6 15.54 -3.05 28.31
N PHE A 7 14.93 -3.41 27.17
CA PHE A 7 13.52 -3.18 26.88
C PHE A 7 12.61 -3.97 27.84
N ASP A 8 11.60 -3.30 28.40
CA ASP A 8 10.56 -3.89 29.25
C ASP A 8 9.19 -3.77 28.56
N VAL A 9 8.53 -4.90 28.29
CA VAL A 9 7.23 -4.95 27.59
C VAL A 9 6.10 -4.20 28.30
N THR A 10 6.26 -3.90 29.59
CA THR A 10 5.28 -3.14 30.41
C THR A 10 5.65 -1.67 30.60
N ARG A 11 6.76 -1.21 30.02
CA ARG A 11 7.21 0.19 30.03
C ARG A 11 7.36 0.74 28.61
N ASP A 12 8.08 0.00 27.78
CA ASP A 12 8.54 0.42 26.45
C ASP A 12 7.66 -0.11 25.32
N GLY A 13 6.83 -1.13 25.58
CA GLY A 13 5.81 -1.60 24.65
C GLY A 13 4.51 -0.80 24.76
N PHE A 14 3.67 -0.82 23.73
CA PHE A 14 2.32 -0.26 23.82
C PHE A 14 1.41 -1.19 24.64
N SER A 15 0.42 -0.64 25.36
CA SER A 15 -0.55 -1.42 26.15
C SER A 15 -1.80 -1.85 25.38
N PHE A 16 -1.89 -1.51 24.11
CA PHE A 16 -2.99 -1.87 23.22
C PHE A 16 -2.46 -2.67 22.03
N GLU A 17 -3.34 -3.50 21.50
CA GLU A 17 -2.99 -4.45 20.48
C GLU A 17 -2.88 -3.75 19.10
N ASN A 18 -2.14 -4.39 18.20
CA ASN A 18 -2.16 -4.04 16.79
C ASN A 18 -3.58 -4.11 16.20
N TRP A 19 -3.84 -3.32 15.15
CA TRP A 19 -5.12 -3.27 14.47
C TRP A 19 -4.94 -3.29 12.96
N GLY A 20 -5.99 -3.73 12.27
CA GLY A 20 -6.10 -3.68 10.83
C GLY A 20 -6.87 -2.45 10.36
N GLY A 21 -8.14 -2.65 9.98
CA GLY A 21 -9.01 -1.56 9.53
C GLY A 21 -9.50 -0.61 10.64
N PRO A 22 -10.18 0.49 10.26
CA PRO A 22 -10.67 1.49 11.20
C PRO A 22 -11.65 0.92 12.24
N SER A 23 -11.54 1.41 13.48
CA SER A 23 -12.41 1.06 14.61
C SER A 23 -12.78 2.31 15.43
N PRO A 24 -13.72 2.21 16.40
CA PRO A 24 -13.99 3.30 17.32
C PRO A 24 -12.75 3.79 18.10
N GLU A 25 -11.82 2.88 18.39
CA GLU A 25 -10.55 3.15 19.06
C GLU A 25 -9.48 3.67 18.09
N HIS A 26 -9.42 3.10 16.88
CA HIS A 26 -8.44 3.44 15.83
C HIS A 26 -9.13 4.11 14.64
N ARG A 27 -9.34 5.42 14.74
CA ARG A 27 -10.28 6.12 13.85
C ARG A 27 -9.63 6.65 12.59
N ARG A 28 -8.31 6.86 12.59
CA ARG A 28 -7.60 7.52 11.51
C ARG A 28 -6.15 7.05 11.43
N GLY A 29 -5.78 6.47 10.29
CA GLY A 29 -4.39 6.15 9.95
C GLY A 29 -3.65 7.38 9.45
N LEU A 30 -3.16 7.31 8.21
CA LEU A 30 -2.40 8.37 7.58
C LEU A 30 -3.21 9.67 7.41
N THR A 31 -2.48 10.77 7.37
CA THR A 31 -3.02 12.12 7.14
C THR A 31 -2.07 12.90 6.24
N PRO A 32 -2.50 14.01 5.62
CA PRO A 32 -1.61 14.85 4.82
C PRO A 32 -0.32 15.26 5.55
N THR A 33 -0.42 15.61 6.83
CA THR A 33 0.75 15.96 7.65
C THR A 33 1.66 14.76 7.90
N VAL A 34 1.09 13.58 8.12
CA VAL A 34 1.88 12.35 8.29
C VAL A 34 2.59 11.98 6.99
N MET A 35 1.89 12.04 5.85
CA MET A 35 2.46 11.83 4.51
C MET A 35 3.61 12.80 4.24
N GLN A 36 3.44 14.09 4.56
CA GLN A 36 4.51 15.10 4.47
C GLN A 36 5.69 14.75 5.39
N SER A 37 5.44 14.27 6.60
CA SER A 37 6.52 13.86 7.52
C SER A 37 7.27 12.60 7.08
N LEU A 38 6.64 11.78 6.22
CA LEU A 38 7.22 10.57 5.67
C LEU A 38 8.01 10.87 4.39
N TYR A 39 7.43 11.61 3.45
CA TYR A 39 7.96 11.81 2.09
C TYR A 39 8.48 13.22 1.77
N GLY A 40 8.33 14.16 2.71
CA GLY A 40 8.72 15.56 2.54
C GLY A 40 7.69 16.38 1.75
N ASP A 41 8.06 17.63 1.43
CA ASP A 41 7.13 18.63 0.88
C ASP A 41 6.62 18.31 -0.53
N ARG A 42 7.29 17.44 -1.29
CA ARG A 42 6.90 17.10 -2.68
C ARG A 42 5.56 16.41 -2.79
N ILE A 43 5.08 15.77 -1.72
CA ILE A 43 3.77 15.13 -1.69
C ILE A 43 2.62 16.15 -1.57
N CYS A 44 2.94 17.42 -1.31
CA CYS A 44 1.96 18.49 -1.10
C CYS A 44 1.79 19.35 -2.36
N ALA A 45 0.54 19.52 -2.82
CA ALA A 45 0.19 20.50 -3.85
C ALA A 45 0.39 21.94 -3.35
N ARG A 46 0.14 22.16 -2.06
CA ARG A 46 0.42 23.42 -1.38
C ARG A 46 0.65 23.18 0.12
N ILE A 47 1.43 24.07 0.72
CA ILE A 47 1.59 24.16 2.17
C ILE A 47 0.88 25.44 2.63
N ASP A 48 -0.27 25.30 3.27
CA ASP A 48 -1.08 26.41 3.75
C ASP A 48 -1.05 26.47 5.28
N ALA A 49 -0.62 27.62 5.83
CA ALA A 49 -0.43 27.82 7.26
C ALA A 49 0.39 26.72 7.97
N GLY A 50 1.32 26.07 7.25
CA GLY A 50 2.13 24.94 7.74
C GLY A 50 1.47 23.56 7.62
N GLY A 51 0.27 23.47 7.05
CA GLY A 51 -0.41 22.22 6.75
C GLY A 51 -0.27 21.81 5.28
N CYS A 52 0.09 20.55 5.05
CA CYS A 52 0.09 19.95 3.73
C CYS A 52 -1.34 19.78 3.19
N VAL A 53 -1.58 20.24 1.96
CA VAL A 53 -2.66 19.74 1.12
C VAL A 53 -2.02 18.84 0.09
N LEU A 54 -2.38 17.55 0.13
CA LEU A 54 -1.79 16.56 -0.76
C LEU A 54 -2.12 16.85 -2.23
N THR A 55 -1.17 16.48 -3.09
CA THR A 55 -1.43 16.36 -4.52
C THR A 55 -2.48 15.25 -4.78
N ALA A 56 -2.96 15.12 -6.02
CA ALA A 56 -4.00 14.15 -6.34
C ALA A 56 -3.48 12.69 -6.22
N THR A 57 -2.29 12.42 -6.73
CA THR A 57 -1.54 11.17 -6.56
C THR A 57 -1.11 10.99 -5.10
N GLY A 58 -0.79 12.06 -4.37
CA GLY A 58 -0.51 11.98 -2.94
C GLY A 58 -1.70 11.54 -2.10
N GLU A 59 -2.93 12.00 -2.41
CA GLU A 59 -4.15 11.50 -1.77
C GLU A 59 -4.43 10.03 -2.14
N ALA A 60 -4.19 9.65 -3.40
CA ALA A 60 -4.34 8.26 -3.83
C ALA A 60 -3.36 7.34 -3.10
N LEU A 61 -2.07 7.72 -3.02
CA LEU A 61 -1.07 6.96 -2.27
C LEU A 61 -1.41 6.90 -0.78
N GLN A 62 -1.94 7.97 -0.18
CA GLN A 62 -2.38 7.91 1.20
C GLN A 62 -3.48 6.86 1.40
N ALA A 63 -4.47 6.82 0.51
CA ALA A 63 -5.56 5.83 0.56
C ALA A 63 -5.01 4.41 0.34
N ASP A 64 -4.16 4.21 -0.66
CA ASP A 64 -3.53 2.93 -0.95
C ASP A 64 -2.71 2.39 0.22
N LEU A 65 -2.00 3.26 0.93
CA LEU A 65 -1.25 2.87 2.12
C LEU A 65 -2.16 2.57 3.31
N ASP A 66 -3.18 3.38 3.56
CA ASP A 66 -4.18 3.09 4.60
C ASP A 66 -4.86 1.73 4.35
N ASP A 67 -5.19 1.43 3.09
CA ASP A 67 -5.75 0.13 2.70
C ASP A 67 -4.73 -0.99 2.86
N ALA A 68 -3.49 -0.82 2.39
CA ALA A 68 -2.45 -1.83 2.51
C ALA A 68 -2.15 -2.20 3.98
N TRP A 69 -2.30 -1.25 4.91
CA TRP A 69 -2.12 -1.51 6.34
C TRP A 69 -3.40 -1.92 7.06
N SER A 70 -4.51 -2.08 6.34
CA SER A 70 -5.77 -2.57 6.90
C SER A 70 -5.71 -4.02 7.36
N GLY A 71 -4.65 -4.76 6.99
CA GLY A 71 -4.35 -6.04 7.61
C GLY A 71 -3.62 -5.93 8.93
N GLY A 72 -2.84 -4.88 9.19
CA GLY A 72 -2.04 -4.77 10.40
C GLY A 72 -0.93 -3.71 10.31
N HIS A 73 -0.63 -3.09 11.45
CA HIS A 73 0.41 -2.07 11.63
C HIS A 73 1.65 -2.59 12.37
N CYS A 74 1.88 -3.91 12.40
CA CYS A 74 2.89 -4.55 13.24
C CYS A 74 4.27 -3.89 13.16
N PHE A 75 4.70 -3.55 11.94
CA PHE A 75 6.00 -2.90 11.73
C PHE A 75 6.07 -1.52 12.39
N GLY A 76 5.02 -0.71 12.23
CA GLY A 76 4.93 0.61 12.85
C GLY A 76 5.04 0.55 14.37
N PHE A 77 4.35 -0.39 15.00
CA PHE A 77 4.49 -0.63 16.44
C PHE A 77 5.90 -1.06 16.84
N ALA A 78 6.48 -2.03 16.12
CA ALA A 78 7.78 -2.59 16.45
C ALA A 78 8.91 -1.56 16.29
N ALA A 79 8.87 -0.78 15.21
CA ALA A 79 9.80 0.31 14.97
C ALA A 79 9.66 1.41 16.03
N LEU A 80 8.43 1.87 16.27
CA LEU A 80 8.19 3.00 17.18
C LEU A 80 8.56 2.66 18.64
N ALA A 81 8.16 1.48 19.13
CA ALA A 81 8.56 1.01 20.46
C ALA A 81 10.09 0.85 20.57
N GLY A 82 10.74 0.32 19.53
CA GLY A 82 12.19 0.18 19.47
C GLY A 82 12.92 1.54 19.51
N LEU A 83 12.45 2.52 18.73
CA LEU A 83 13.02 3.87 18.67
C LEU A 83 12.92 4.59 20.01
N PHE A 84 11.78 4.45 20.69
CA PHE A 84 11.58 5.03 22.01
C PHE A 84 12.42 4.34 23.10
N ALA A 85 12.60 3.02 23.02
CA ALA A 85 13.41 2.29 23.99
C ALA A 85 14.92 2.53 23.85
N THR A 86 15.37 2.93 22.66
CA THR A 86 16.78 3.23 22.36
C THR A 86 17.09 4.74 22.38
N ASP A 87 16.13 5.58 22.82
CA ASP A 87 16.22 7.05 22.84
C ASP A 87 16.56 7.68 21.46
N GLN A 88 16.28 6.97 20.36
CA GLN A 88 16.45 7.46 18.99
C GLN A 88 15.28 8.36 18.54
N LEU A 89 14.19 8.32 19.30
CA LEU A 89 13.05 9.23 19.16
C LEU A 89 12.65 9.75 20.54
N ASP A 90 12.46 11.07 20.65
CA ASP A 90 12.12 11.69 21.93
C ASP A 90 10.64 11.48 22.28
N LYS A 91 10.40 10.65 23.29
CA LYS A 91 9.06 10.38 23.85
C LYS A 91 8.34 11.68 24.23
N ALA A 92 9.03 12.64 24.86
CA ALA A 92 8.43 13.82 25.46
C ALA A 92 7.81 14.77 24.42
N THR A 93 8.36 14.80 23.21
CA THR A 93 7.86 15.65 22.11
C THR A 93 7.00 14.89 21.13
N THR A 94 7.24 13.59 20.97
CA THR A 94 6.59 12.77 19.94
C THR A 94 5.28 12.15 20.42
N LEU A 95 5.28 11.60 21.64
CA LEU A 95 4.09 10.94 22.18
C LEU A 95 3.00 11.95 22.57
N PRO A 96 1.71 11.58 22.48
CA PRO A 96 0.61 12.42 22.96
C PRO A 96 0.72 12.78 24.45
N SER A 97 1.04 11.83 25.33
CA SER A 97 1.17 12.11 26.77
C SER A 97 2.55 12.64 27.18
N GLY A 98 3.58 12.35 26.37
CA GLY A 98 4.98 12.61 26.68
C GLY A 98 5.57 11.72 27.78
N GLY A 99 4.84 10.67 28.19
CA GLY A 99 5.20 9.73 29.26
C GLY A 99 5.76 8.39 28.75
N GLU A 100 5.48 7.33 29.50
CA GLU A 100 5.87 5.97 29.12
C GLU A 100 5.01 5.44 27.98
N VAL A 101 5.60 4.64 27.10
CA VAL A 101 4.92 4.09 25.90
C VAL A 101 3.75 3.21 26.31
N PHE A 102 3.89 2.45 27.40
CA PHE A 102 2.84 1.55 27.87
C PHE A 102 1.60 2.28 28.38
N ASP A 103 1.74 3.50 28.88
CA ASP A 103 0.60 4.28 29.40
C ASP A 103 -0.18 5.01 28.29
N GLU A 104 0.36 5.03 27.06
CA GLU A 104 -0.31 5.65 25.91
C GLU A 104 -1.61 4.94 25.55
N ARG A 105 -2.57 5.73 25.06
CA ARG A 105 -3.86 5.25 24.59
C ARG A 105 -4.00 5.52 23.10
N PRO A 106 -4.76 4.67 22.37
CA PRO A 106 -5.12 4.94 20.99
C PRO A 106 -5.67 6.36 20.82
N SER A 107 -5.22 7.03 19.78
CA SER A 107 -5.65 8.37 19.42
C SER A 107 -5.25 8.65 17.97
N ASP A 108 -5.99 9.50 17.27
CA ASP A 108 -5.70 9.82 15.86
C ASP A 108 -4.23 10.28 15.64
N ARG A 109 -3.61 10.94 16.64
CA ARG A 109 -2.19 11.34 16.56
C ARG A 109 -1.25 10.14 16.65
N LEU A 110 -1.53 9.21 17.56
CA LEU A 110 -0.70 8.01 17.75
C LEU A 110 -0.92 7.00 16.62
N ASP A 111 -2.16 6.82 16.19
CA ASP A 111 -2.52 5.97 15.06
C ASP A 111 -1.79 6.44 13.80
N GLY A 112 -1.88 7.73 13.46
CA GLY A 112 -1.15 8.29 12.33
C GLY A 112 0.37 8.17 12.46
N LEU A 113 0.93 8.26 13.68
CA LEU A 113 2.35 8.02 13.90
C LEU A 113 2.72 6.55 13.65
N ILE A 114 1.94 5.60 14.14
CA ILE A 114 2.16 4.18 13.90
C ILE A 114 2.01 3.86 12.40
N SER A 115 0.98 4.39 11.72
CA SER A 115 0.81 4.23 10.27
C SER A 115 1.94 4.87 9.46
N ARG A 116 2.54 5.99 9.94
CA ARG A 116 3.76 6.56 9.37
C ARG A 116 4.88 5.51 9.31
N TYR A 117 5.18 4.90 10.45
CA TYR A 117 6.28 3.92 10.55
C TYR A 117 5.90 2.58 9.90
N ALA A 118 4.62 2.20 9.83
CA ALA A 118 4.20 1.06 9.03
C ALA A 118 4.46 1.31 7.53
N SER A 119 4.26 2.54 7.06
CA SER A 119 4.45 2.93 5.66
C SER A 119 5.91 3.04 5.22
N THR A 120 6.87 3.10 6.14
CA THR A 120 8.30 3.16 5.78
C THR A 120 8.75 1.90 5.04
N GLN A 121 8.04 0.78 5.21
CA GLN A 121 8.40 -0.52 4.65
C GLN A 121 8.46 -0.56 3.13
N ILE A 122 7.72 0.33 2.46
CA ILE A 122 7.59 0.32 1.00
C ILE A 122 8.58 1.25 0.30
N SER A 123 9.48 1.90 1.05
CA SER A 123 10.38 2.90 0.47
C SER A 123 11.75 2.92 1.16
N PRO A 124 12.82 3.34 0.45
CA PRO A 124 14.10 3.59 1.07
C PRO A 124 14.04 4.76 2.07
N PRO A 125 14.90 4.78 3.10
CA PRO A 125 15.97 3.81 3.35
C PRO A 125 15.52 2.52 4.04
N THR A 126 14.29 2.44 4.57
CA THR A 126 13.85 1.26 5.33
C THR A 126 13.77 -0.01 4.50
N SER A 127 13.22 0.06 3.27
CA SER A 127 13.15 -1.11 2.37
C SER A 127 14.52 -1.71 2.10
N ASP A 128 15.53 -0.86 1.93
CA ASP A 128 16.90 -1.25 1.57
C ASP A 128 17.70 -1.73 2.78
N ALA A 129 17.25 -1.36 3.98
CA ALA A 129 17.87 -1.72 5.25
C ALA A 129 17.46 -3.10 5.77
N ALA A 130 16.55 -3.79 5.08
CA ALA A 130 16.08 -5.12 5.46
C ALA A 130 17.06 -6.20 4.98
N THR A 131 17.80 -6.81 5.90
CA THR A 131 18.77 -7.87 5.57
C THR A 131 18.30 -9.23 6.08
N ALA A 132 18.11 -10.18 5.15
CA ALA A 132 17.98 -11.61 5.46
C ALA A 132 19.33 -12.21 5.88
N ALA A 133 19.34 -13.04 6.92
CA ALA A 133 20.57 -13.69 7.38
C ALA A 133 20.31 -15.06 8.04
N PRO A 134 21.31 -15.95 8.06
CA PRO A 134 21.26 -17.19 8.83
C PRO A 134 21.02 -16.93 10.32
N VAL A 135 20.42 -17.89 11.03
CA VAL A 135 20.08 -17.80 12.45
C VAL A 135 21.28 -17.39 13.31
N ALA A 136 22.46 -17.97 13.06
CA ALA A 136 23.67 -17.63 13.82
C ALA A 136 24.05 -16.14 13.69
N ASP A 137 23.93 -15.59 12.48
CA ASP A 137 24.24 -14.19 12.19
C ASP A 137 23.20 -13.25 12.80
N ILE A 138 21.91 -13.63 12.75
CA ILE A 138 20.82 -12.88 13.40
C ILE A 138 21.13 -12.73 14.90
N LEU A 139 21.44 -13.84 15.59
CA LEU A 139 21.76 -13.81 17.01
C LEU A 139 22.96 -12.90 17.31
N GLY A 140 24.04 -13.05 16.55
CA GLY A 140 25.24 -12.22 16.72
C GLY A 140 25.00 -10.73 16.46
N ARG A 141 24.18 -10.37 15.46
CA ARG A 141 23.82 -8.98 15.15
C ARG A 141 22.96 -8.36 16.26
N LEU A 142 22.02 -9.11 16.82
CA LEU A 142 21.21 -8.65 17.96
C LEU A 142 22.08 -8.35 19.19
N GLU A 143 22.97 -9.27 19.56
CA GLU A 143 23.91 -9.05 20.68
C GLU A 143 24.79 -7.82 20.44
N ALA A 144 25.32 -7.69 19.22
CA ALA A 144 26.15 -6.55 18.84
C ALA A 144 25.38 -5.24 18.90
N ALA A 145 24.14 -5.15 18.41
CA ALA A 145 23.34 -3.94 18.46
C ALA A 145 23.01 -3.51 19.89
N TRP A 146 22.57 -4.44 20.75
CA TRP A 146 22.25 -4.11 22.13
C TRP A 146 23.46 -3.64 22.93
N ALA A 147 24.66 -4.17 22.64
CA ALA A 147 25.90 -3.73 23.27
C ALA A 147 26.25 -2.26 22.98
N ARG A 148 25.72 -1.67 21.90
CA ARG A 148 25.88 -0.25 21.52
C ARG A 148 24.62 0.59 21.74
N GLY A 149 23.62 0.07 22.46
CA GLY A 149 22.38 0.79 22.77
C GLY A 149 21.44 0.95 21.57
N ASP A 150 21.58 0.09 20.57
CA ASP A 150 20.76 0.09 19.36
C ASP A 150 19.86 -1.15 19.31
N ASN A 151 18.94 -1.22 18.36
CA ASN A 151 18.10 -2.39 18.14
C ASN A 151 17.75 -2.58 16.66
N TYR A 152 17.00 -3.64 16.37
CA TYR A 152 16.44 -3.94 15.06
C TYR A 152 14.92 -4.11 15.15
N VAL A 153 14.23 -4.01 14.02
CA VAL A 153 12.93 -4.68 13.85
C VAL A 153 13.22 -6.07 13.29
N LEU A 154 12.73 -7.12 13.95
CA LEU A 154 12.81 -8.50 13.48
C LEU A 154 11.57 -8.81 12.65
N THR A 155 11.76 -9.22 11.40
CA THR A 155 10.66 -9.55 10.49
C THR A 155 10.67 -11.02 10.12
N LEU A 156 9.47 -11.61 10.08
CA LEU A 156 9.20 -13.03 9.90
C LEU A 156 8.18 -13.19 8.78
N PHE A 157 8.33 -14.22 7.95
CA PHE A 157 7.38 -14.50 6.86
C PHE A 157 6.89 -15.95 6.93
N GLY A 158 5.66 -16.18 6.50
CA GLY A 158 5.06 -17.50 6.34
C GLY A 158 3.87 -17.44 5.39
N ASP A 159 3.19 -18.57 5.23
CA ASP A 159 2.12 -18.71 4.21
C ASP A 159 0.94 -17.76 4.41
N ILE A 160 0.75 -17.25 5.64
CA ILE A 160 -0.32 -16.30 5.98
C ILE A 160 0.11 -14.84 5.92
N GLY A 161 1.36 -14.54 5.52
CA GLY A 161 1.90 -13.19 5.42
C GLY A 161 3.14 -12.93 6.27
N GLY A 162 3.48 -11.65 6.41
CA GLY A 162 4.60 -11.16 7.21
C GLY A 162 4.20 -10.70 8.61
N HIS A 163 5.14 -10.78 9.56
CA HIS A 163 5.02 -10.19 10.89
C HIS A 163 6.28 -9.42 11.28
N ALA A 164 6.12 -8.36 12.06
CA ALA A 164 7.21 -7.54 12.55
C ALA A 164 7.11 -7.35 14.07
N ILE A 165 8.23 -7.61 14.75
CA ILE A 165 8.34 -7.65 16.22
C ILE A 165 9.66 -7.03 16.68
N THR A 166 9.71 -6.56 17.92
CA THR A 166 10.94 -5.97 18.49
C THR A 166 11.65 -7.05 19.32
N PRO A 167 12.87 -7.49 18.96
CA PRO A 167 13.66 -8.41 19.76
C PRO A 167 14.23 -7.69 21.00
N ILE A 168 14.13 -8.33 22.16
CA ILE A 168 14.45 -7.68 23.46
C ILE A 168 15.46 -8.43 24.31
N ALA A 169 15.59 -9.76 24.16
CA ALA A 169 16.59 -10.54 24.86
C ALA A 169 16.89 -11.87 24.16
N LEU A 170 18.05 -12.45 24.46
CA LEU A 170 18.41 -13.82 24.09
C LEU A 170 18.48 -14.71 25.33
N ARG A 171 17.84 -15.87 25.27
CA ARG A 171 17.80 -16.88 26.35
C ARG A 171 18.32 -18.22 25.84
N ASP A 172 19.29 -18.79 26.54
CA ASP A 172 19.69 -20.18 26.31
C ASP A 172 18.54 -21.12 26.73
N LEU A 173 18.07 -21.95 25.79
CA LEU A 173 17.04 -22.96 26.03
C LEU A 173 17.62 -24.36 26.20
N GLY A 174 18.95 -24.50 26.13
CA GLY A 174 19.65 -25.77 26.11
C GLY A 174 19.56 -26.49 24.77
N GLY A 175 20.42 -27.50 24.60
CA GLY A 175 20.40 -28.34 23.40
C GLY A 175 20.74 -27.61 22.09
N GLY A 176 21.51 -26.51 22.17
CA GLY A 176 21.89 -25.70 21.01
C GLY A 176 20.83 -24.69 20.55
N ARG A 177 19.72 -24.56 21.28
CA ARG A 177 18.62 -23.65 20.94
C ARG A 177 18.69 -22.36 21.76
N THR A 178 18.40 -21.27 21.08
CA THR A 178 18.31 -19.92 21.66
C THR A 178 16.90 -19.39 21.49
N GLY A 179 16.31 -18.89 22.56
CA GLY A 179 15.08 -18.12 22.53
C GLY A 179 15.38 -16.66 22.26
N ILE A 180 14.89 -16.14 21.14
CA ILE A 180 14.83 -14.69 20.89
C ILE A 180 13.53 -14.21 21.54
N VAL A 181 13.65 -13.57 22.69
CA VAL A 181 12.52 -12.95 23.40
C VAL A 181 12.15 -11.68 22.67
N VAL A 182 10.86 -11.44 22.49
CA VAL A 182 10.33 -10.33 21.68
C VAL A 182 9.20 -9.61 22.39
N TYR A 183 9.08 -8.31 22.13
CA TYR A 183 7.83 -7.57 22.21
C TYR A 183 7.03 -7.83 20.93
N ASP A 184 5.85 -8.40 21.08
CA ASP A 184 4.91 -8.64 19.99
C ASP A 184 3.66 -7.79 20.26
N ASN A 185 3.37 -6.85 19.35
CA ASN A 185 2.25 -5.92 19.45
C ASN A 185 0.87 -6.59 19.38
N ASN A 186 0.79 -7.87 19.01
CA ASN A 186 -0.43 -8.67 19.14
C ASN A 186 -0.63 -9.23 20.56
N TYR A 187 0.35 -9.07 21.48
CA TYR A 187 0.26 -9.51 22.88
C TYR A 187 0.87 -8.46 23.85
N PRO A 188 0.23 -7.27 24.01
CA PRO A 188 0.70 -6.21 24.88
C PRO A 188 1.06 -6.65 26.30
N GLY A 189 2.20 -6.18 26.81
CA GLY A 189 2.65 -6.46 28.17
C GLY A 189 3.10 -7.90 28.42
N VAL A 190 3.18 -8.74 27.39
CA VAL A 190 3.59 -10.15 27.50
C VAL A 190 4.84 -10.39 26.67
N GLU A 191 5.88 -10.95 27.30
CA GLU A 191 7.04 -11.43 26.55
C GLU A 191 6.67 -12.66 25.71
N LYS A 192 7.03 -12.61 24.44
CA LYS A 192 6.91 -13.75 23.52
C LYS A 192 8.31 -14.25 23.14
N MET A 193 8.39 -15.37 22.43
CA MET A 193 9.68 -15.97 22.10
C MET A 193 9.66 -16.70 20.77
N VAL A 194 10.57 -16.32 19.88
CA VAL A 194 10.99 -17.11 18.72
C VAL A 194 12.01 -18.14 19.19
N VAL A 195 11.83 -19.41 18.83
CA VAL A 195 12.80 -20.46 19.16
C VAL A 195 13.69 -20.70 17.95
N ALA A 196 14.99 -20.47 18.12
CA ALA A 196 16.00 -20.54 17.07
C ALA A 196 17.02 -21.65 17.37
N ASP A 197 17.45 -22.36 16.33
CA ASP A 197 18.53 -23.34 16.34
C ASP A 197 19.58 -22.91 15.31
N ALA A 198 20.68 -22.34 15.81
CA ALA A 198 21.76 -21.83 14.97
C ALA A 198 22.54 -22.93 14.24
N GLY A 199 22.58 -24.15 14.80
CA GLY A 199 23.30 -25.27 14.20
C GLY A 199 22.52 -25.91 13.05
N ALA A 200 21.19 -25.90 13.14
CA ALA A 200 20.31 -26.36 12.07
C ALA A 200 19.90 -25.27 11.06
N ASP A 201 20.18 -24.00 11.38
CA ASP A 201 19.69 -22.81 10.66
C ASP A 201 18.15 -22.82 10.52
N ARG A 202 17.48 -23.03 11.66
CA ARG A 202 16.01 -23.12 11.73
C ARG A 202 15.46 -22.27 12.86
N TRP A 203 14.25 -21.79 12.69
CA TRP A 203 13.51 -21.08 13.72
C TRP A 203 12.02 -21.43 13.64
N TYR A 204 11.29 -21.19 14.72
CA TYR A 204 9.83 -21.20 14.67
C TYR A 204 9.24 -20.22 15.67
N TYR A 205 8.04 -19.74 15.36
CA TYR A 205 7.29 -18.84 16.22
C TYR A 205 5.79 -19.06 16.06
N THR A 206 5.04 -19.03 17.16
CA THR A 206 3.59 -19.14 17.13
C THR A 206 2.95 -17.84 17.59
N THR A 207 2.27 -17.18 16.67
CA THR A 207 1.64 -15.87 16.89
C THR A 207 0.43 -15.72 15.96
N ALA A 208 -0.45 -14.79 16.25
CA ALA A 208 -1.46 -14.34 15.30
C ALA A 208 -0.93 -13.12 14.54
N LEU A 209 -1.40 -12.89 13.31
CA LEU A 209 -1.09 -11.66 12.57
C LEU A 209 -2.00 -10.50 12.97
N ASN A 210 -3.24 -10.82 13.36
CA ASN A 210 -4.15 -9.93 14.07
C ASN A 210 -4.54 -10.50 15.42
N PRO A 211 -4.79 -9.66 16.44
CA PRO A 211 -5.12 -10.14 17.80
C PRO A 211 -6.43 -10.94 17.86
N ALA A 212 -7.38 -10.62 16.99
CA ALA A 212 -8.67 -11.31 16.92
C ALA A 212 -8.60 -12.68 16.22
N ASP A 213 -7.51 -12.96 15.51
CA ASP A 213 -7.36 -14.15 14.67
C ASP A 213 -6.71 -15.32 15.42
N ARG A 214 -6.73 -16.50 14.78
CA ARG A 214 -6.05 -17.67 15.31
C ARG A 214 -4.54 -17.54 15.15
N SER A 215 -3.79 -18.05 16.13
CA SER A 215 -2.35 -18.16 15.98
C SER A 215 -1.97 -19.18 14.90
N TYR A 216 -0.90 -18.85 14.18
CA TYR A 216 -0.25 -19.65 13.15
C TYR A 216 1.19 -19.98 13.54
N LEU A 217 1.71 -21.09 13.02
CA LEU A 217 3.09 -21.49 13.22
C LEU A 217 3.95 -21.00 12.05
N PHE A 218 4.74 -19.96 12.30
CA PHE A 218 5.80 -19.53 11.40
C PHE A 218 6.99 -20.49 11.54
N VAL A 219 7.54 -20.92 10.41
CA VAL A 219 8.67 -21.86 10.36
C VAL A 219 9.75 -21.31 9.43
N GLY A 220 10.96 -21.29 9.95
CA GLY A 220 12.16 -20.87 9.26
C GLY A 220 13.04 -22.00 8.76
N SER A 221 13.77 -21.70 7.70
CA SER A 221 14.82 -22.52 7.09
C SER A 221 15.83 -21.61 6.38
N PRO A 222 16.91 -22.14 5.79
CA PRO A 222 17.77 -21.35 4.91
C PRO A 222 17.02 -20.69 3.74
N ASP A 223 15.92 -21.30 3.27
CA ASP A 223 15.07 -20.78 2.19
C ASP A 223 14.01 -19.77 2.70
N ASN A 224 13.76 -19.75 4.02
CA ASN A 224 12.90 -18.76 4.69
C ASN A 224 13.62 -18.18 5.92
N PRO A 225 14.66 -17.34 5.71
CA PRO A 225 15.42 -16.74 6.80
C PRO A 225 14.63 -15.63 7.49
N MET A 226 14.96 -15.36 8.76
CA MET A 226 14.53 -14.12 9.42
C MET A 226 15.23 -12.92 8.78
N ARG A 227 14.64 -11.73 8.90
CA ARG A 227 15.31 -10.49 8.49
C ARG A 227 15.38 -9.50 9.62
N LEU A 228 16.43 -8.70 9.61
CA LEU A 228 16.61 -7.57 10.50
C LEU A 228 16.53 -6.29 9.68
N VAL A 229 15.70 -5.36 10.14
CA VAL A 229 15.63 -4.01 9.60
C VAL A 229 16.29 -3.05 10.58
N GLU A 230 17.27 -2.28 10.08
CA GLU A 230 18.00 -1.30 10.89
C GLU A 230 17.04 -0.23 11.43
N LEU A 231 16.86 -0.23 12.75
CA LEU A 231 15.92 0.66 13.42
C LEU A 231 16.12 2.15 13.09
N PRO A 232 17.36 2.70 13.03
CA PRO A 232 17.56 4.11 12.70
C PRO A 232 17.00 4.54 11.34
N GLN A 233 16.97 3.63 10.35
CA GLN A 233 16.52 3.94 8.99
C GLN A 233 15.02 4.24 8.94
N THR A 234 14.24 3.66 9.85
CA THR A 234 12.78 3.90 9.97
C THR A 234 12.43 5.35 10.35
N ASN A 235 13.36 6.08 10.96
CA ASN A 235 13.12 7.44 11.42
C ASN A 235 13.43 8.53 10.36
N ALA A 236 14.00 8.16 9.21
CA ALA A 236 14.32 9.10 8.15
C ALA A 236 13.06 9.66 7.45
N VAL A 237 13.25 10.75 6.71
CA VAL A 237 12.37 11.05 5.56
C VAL A 237 12.70 10.03 4.49
N HIS A 238 11.67 9.35 4.00
CA HIS A 238 11.77 8.29 3.02
C HIS A 238 11.68 8.85 1.62
N GLU A 239 12.29 8.13 0.68
CA GLU A 239 12.09 8.40 -0.73
C GLU A 239 10.60 8.26 -1.05
N CYS A 240 10.05 9.28 -1.71
CA CYS A 240 8.66 9.26 -2.11
C CYS A 240 8.52 8.32 -3.32
N PRO A 241 7.78 7.21 -3.20
CA PRO A 241 7.73 6.18 -4.23
C PRO A 241 7.06 6.67 -5.52
N ILE A 242 6.40 7.83 -5.48
CA ILE A 242 5.68 8.47 -6.58
C ILE A 242 6.21 9.89 -6.90
N CYS A 243 7.19 10.40 -6.14
CA CYS A 243 7.77 11.71 -6.39
C CYS A 243 9.15 11.50 -7.00
N HIS A 244 9.24 11.58 -8.32
CA HIS A 244 10.47 11.27 -9.03
C HIS A 244 11.38 12.50 -9.16
N ASP A 245 12.69 12.27 -9.18
CA ASP A 245 13.65 13.23 -9.71
C ASP A 245 13.72 13.09 -11.23
N ALA A 246 14.13 14.14 -11.93
CA ALA A 246 14.21 14.10 -13.40
C ALA A 246 15.07 12.93 -13.90
N GLY A 247 14.46 11.96 -14.57
CA GLY A 247 15.13 10.86 -15.28
C GLY A 247 14.80 9.43 -14.84
N ASP A 248 13.96 9.22 -13.82
CA ASP A 248 13.37 7.90 -13.52
C ASP A 248 11.86 7.92 -13.81
N ASP A 249 11.49 7.48 -15.01
CA ASP A 249 10.11 7.39 -15.47
C ASP A 249 9.49 5.99 -15.22
N SER A 250 10.08 5.20 -14.30
CA SER A 250 9.54 3.87 -13.95
C SER A 250 8.13 3.97 -13.36
N VAL A 251 7.35 2.91 -13.55
CA VAL A 251 5.98 2.81 -13.02
C VAL A 251 6.00 1.92 -11.80
N LEU A 252 5.54 2.45 -10.66
CA LEU A 252 5.20 1.64 -9.50
C LEU A 252 3.82 1.03 -9.72
N VAL A 253 3.76 -0.29 -9.71
CA VAL A 253 2.52 -1.07 -9.73
C VAL A 253 2.27 -1.57 -8.32
N MET A 254 1.16 -1.17 -7.72
CA MET A 254 0.69 -1.67 -6.43
C MET A 254 -0.61 -2.46 -6.66
N ILE A 255 -0.63 -3.71 -6.20
CA ILE A 255 -1.81 -4.57 -6.26
C ILE A 255 -2.16 -4.97 -4.83
N LYS A 256 -3.36 -4.62 -4.36
CA LYS A 256 -3.85 -4.89 -3.01
C LYS A 256 -5.01 -5.88 -3.07
N ASP A 257 -5.07 -6.84 -2.15
CA ASP A 257 -6.26 -7.65 -1.91
C ASP A 257 -6.98 -7.18 -0.65
N ASN A 258 -8.11 -6.52 -0.85
CA ASN A 258 -8.96 -5.94 0.20
C ASN A 258 -10.07 -6.90 0.67
N ALA A 259 -10.06 -8.16 0.21
CA ALA A 259 -11.11 -9.11 0.58
C ALA A 259 -11.18 -9.30 2.10
N GLU A 260 -12.36 -9.09 2.70
CA GLU A 260 -12.59 -9.31 4.12
C GLU A 260 -12.47 -10.80 4.50
N ASN A 261 -11.26 -11.23 4.85
CA ASN A 261 -10.96 -12.61 5.23
C ASN A 261 -11.06 -12.76 6.76
N ARG A 262 -12.27 -13.03 7.27
CA ARG A 262 -12.58 -13.14 8.73
C ARG A 262 -11.79 -14.19 9.51
N ASP A 263 -11.02 -15.05 8.84
CA ASP A 263 -10.14 -16.05 9.45
C ASP A 263 -8.66 -15.66 9.43
N GLY A 264 -8.34 -14.46 8.92
CA GLY A 264 -6.97 -13.94 8.79
C GLY A 264 -6.15 -14.65 7.70
N THR A 265 -6.78 -15.48 6.86
CA THR A 265 -6.07 -16.16 5.77
C THR A 265 -5.89 -15.25 4.57
N ILE A 266 -4.67 -15.21 4.03
CA ILE A 266 -4.39 -14.68 2.70
C ILE A 266 -5.02 -15.60 1.66
N LEU A 267 -5.75 -15.03 0.70
CA LEU A 267 -6.32 -15.77 -0.42
C LEU A 267 -5.23 -16.09 -1.44
N GLY A 268 -4.91 -17.36 -1.64
CA GLY A 268 -3.95 -17.77 -2.68
C GLY A 268 -4.53 -17.69 -4.09
N TRP A 269 -4.71 -16.47 -4.60
CA TRP A 269 -4.93 -16.20 -6.03
C TRP A 269 -3.60 -15.97 -6.73
N ASP A 270 -3.57 -16.27 -8.03
CA ASP A 270 -2.36 -16.21 -8.84
C ASP A 270 -2.25 -14.84 -9.53
N LEU A 271 -1.03 -14.30 -9.55
CA LEU A 271 -0.64 -13.08 -10.23
C LEU A 271 0.52 -13.39 -11.18
N ASP A 272 0.31 -13.14 -12.47
CA ASP A 272 1.38 -13.16 -13.46
C ASP A 272 1.57 -11.75 -14.03
N ILE A 273 2.83 -11.31 -14.13
CA ILE A 273 3.22 -10.07 -14.82
C ILE A 273 4.23 -10.41 -15.91
N THR A 274 3.84 -10.25 -17.17
CA THR A 274 4.66 -10.61 -18.33
C THR A 274 4.65 -9.53 -19.40
N ALA A 275 5.56 -9.60 -20.36
CA ALA A 275 5.41 -8.85 -21.60
C ALA A 275 4.15 -9.34 -22.36
N PRO A 276 3.58 -8.55 -23.29
CA PRO A 276 2.38 -8.95 -24.05
C PRO A 276 2.53 -10.23 -24.89
N ASP A 277 3.76 -10.70 -25.13
CA ASP A 277 4.04 -11.97 -25.82
C ASP A 277 4.21 -13.17 -24.85
N GLY A 278 4.02 -12.94 -23.54
CA GLY A 278 4.15 -13.93 -22.48
C GLY A 278 5.57 -14.14 -21.96
N SER A 279 6.56 -13.37 -22.42
CA SER A 279 7.93 -13.44 -21.90
C SER A 279 8.13 -12.67 -20.60
N GLU A 280 9.18 -12.99 -19.85
CA GLU A 280 9.58 -12.20 -18.67
C GLU A 280 9.99 -10.78 -19.09
N ILE A 281 9.66 -9.80 -18.25
CA ILE A 281 10.03 -8.40 -18.48
C ILE A 281 11.41 -8.14 -17.88
N GLU A 282 12.37 -7.71 -18.69
CA GLU A 282 13.70 -7.32 -18.21
C GLU A 282 13.61 -6.07 -17.32
N GLY A 283 14.22 -6.12 -16.13
CA GLY A 283 14.35 -4.98 -15.23
C GLY A 283 13.15 -4.70 -14.33
N VAL A 284 12.13 -5.57 -14.30
CA VAL A 284 11.09 -5.52 -13.27
C VAL A 284 11.68 -5.88 -11.92
N ASP A 285 11.46 -5.03 -10.93
CA ASP A 285 11.86 -5.27 -9.55
C ASP A 285 10.62 -5.51 -8.68
N GLN A 286 10.62 -6.58 -7.88
CA GLN A 286 9.56 -6.86 -6.92
C GLN A 286 9.95 -6.29 -5.56
N LEU A 287 9.25 -5.25 -5.14
CA LEU A 287 9.50 -4.60 -3.87
C LEU A 287 8.82 -5.40 -2.75
N GLN A 288 9.61 -5.84 -1.78
CA GLN A 288 9.08 -6.59 -0.65
C GLN A 288 8.58 -5.67 0.45
N SER A 289 7.42 -6.01 1.03
CA SER A 289 6.85 -5.34 2.19
C SER A 289 6.48 -6.37 3.27
N VAL A 290 6.55 -6.00 4.56
CA VAL A 290 6.04 -6.87 5.63
C VAL A 290 4.58 -6.52 5.86
N ASN A 291 3.72 -7.27 5.18
CA ASN A 291 2.28 -7.15 5.29
C ASN A 291 1.65 -8.52 5.51
N ASN A 292 0.51 -8.54 6.19
CA ASN A 292 -0.37 -9.69 6.37
C ASN A 292 -1.59 -9.65 5.45
N GLN A 293 -1.73 -8.64 4.59
CA GLN A 293 -2.54 -8.71 3.37
C GLN A 293 -1.68 -9.08 2.18
N GLN A 294 -2.31 -9.64 1.15
CA GLN A 294 -1.66 -9.89 -0.13
C GLN A 294 -1.52 -8.58 -0.90
N THR A 295 -0.44 -7.86 -0.59
CA THR A 295 -0.02 -6.68 -1.35
C THR A 295 1.21 -7.03 -2.16
N HIS A 296 1.15 -6.78 -3.46
CA HIS A 296 2.29 -6.91 -4.36
C HIS A 296 2.71 -5.53 -4.85
N LEU A 297 4.01 -5.24 -4.79
CA LEU A 297 4.58 -4.02 -5.31
C LEU A 297 5.64 -4.37 -6.35
N PHE A 298 5.55 -3.75 -7.52
CA PHE A 298 6.52 -3.90 -8.59
C PHE A 298 6.97 -2.54 -9.09
N ARG A 299 8.24 -2.43 -9.47
CA ARG A 299 8.74 -1.32 -10.27
C ARG A 299 8.97 -1.83 -11.68
N VAL A 300 8.17 -1.34 -12.61
CA VAL A 300 8.27 -1.67 -14.04
C VAL A 300 9.05 -0.56 -14.75
N PRO A 301 10.07 -0.88 -15.57
CA PRO A 301 10.82 0.12 -16.31
C PRO A 301 9.94 0.97 -17.22
N ALA A 302 10.34 2.23 -17.41
CA ALA A 302 9.67 3.16 -18.32
C ALA A 302 9.62 2.62 -19.75
N GLY A 303 8.53 2.91 -20.48
CA GLY A 303 8.45 2.61 -21.91
C GLY A 303 8.34 1.12 -22.25
N VAL A 304 7.93 0.31 -21.28
CA VAL A 304 7.73 -1.14 -21.40
C VAL A 304 6.25 -1.45 -21.30
N ALA A 305 5.72 -2.15 -22.31
CA ALA A 305 4.37 -2.71 -22.26
C ALA A 305 4.36 -3.97 -21.39
N PHE A 306 3.29 -4.19 -20.64
CA PHE A 306 3.15 -5.36 -19.78
C PHE A 306 1.70 -5.79 -19.63
N GLU A 307 1.51 -7.07 -19.35
CA GLU A 307 0.22 -7.68 -19.05
C GLU A 307 0.25 -8.19 -17.62
N MET A 308 -0.77 -7.84 -16.83
CA MET A 308 -1.03 -8.44 -15.54
C MET A 308 -2.24 -9.35 -15.67
N THR A 309 -2.07 -10.63 -15.33
CA THR A 309 -3.18 -11.59 -15.28
C THR A 309 -3.40 -12.01 -13.83
N VAL A 310 -4.65 -11.88 -13.38
CA VAL A 310 -5.06 -12.33 -12.05
C VAL A 310 -6.14 -13.40 -12.17
N GLY A 311 -5.99 -14.50 -11.43
CA GLY A 311 -6.86 -15.66 -11.55
C GLY A 311 -6.77 -16.64 -10.39
N ASP A 312 -7.28 -17.85 -10.64
CA ASP A 312 -7.21 -19.01 -9.74
C ASP A 312 -7.71 -18.77 -8.31
N VAL A 313 -8.69 -17.87 -8.17
CA VAL A 313 -9.34 -17.59 -6.88
C VAL A 313 -9.93 -18.87 -6.27
N PRO A 314 -9.58 -19.21 -5.01
CA PRO A 314 -10.05 -20.44 -4.36
C PRO A 314 -11.58 -20.54 -4.24
N VAL A 315 -12.09 -21.78 -4.34
CA VAL A 315 -13.53 -22.07 -4.24
C VAL A 315 -14.12 -21.54 -2.92
N GLY A 316 -15.25 -20.83 -3.02
CA GLY A 316 -16.00 -20.32 -1.87
C GLY A 316 -15.51 -18.97 -1.34
N ARG A 317 -14.52 -18.35 -1.99
CA ARG A 317 -14.02 -17.00 -1.68
C ARG A 317 -14.17 -16.09 -2.90
N SER A 318 -13.94 -14.81 -2.72
CA SER A 318 -13.77 -13.87 -3.82
C SER A 318 -12.59 -12.98 -3.46
N ALA A 319 -11.70 -12.76 -4.42
CA ALA A 319 -10.67 -11.73 -4.26
C ALA A 319 -11.32 -10.37 -4.51
N ASP A 320 -10.80 -9.33 -3.86
CA ASP A 320 -11.21 -7.95 -4.08
C ASP A 320 -9.96 -7.13 -4.31
N LEU A 321 -9.67 -6.86 -5.59
CA LEU A 321 -8.35 -6.37 -5.99
C LEU A 321 -8.40 -4.91 -6.39
N ASP A 322 -7.42 -4.17 -5.91
CA ASP A 322 -7.12 -2.83 -6.39
C ASP A 322 -5.78 -2.85 -7.11
N ILE A 323 -5.74 -2.24 -8.29
CA ILE A 323 -4.54 -2.15 -9.11
C ILE A 323 -4.25 -0.67 -9.36
N SER A 324 -3.18 -0.17 -8.76
CA SER A 324 -2.72 1.21 -8.89
C SER A 324 -1.40 1.27 -9.65
N LEU A 325 -1.37 2.06 -10.71
CA LEU A 325 -0.17 2.37 -11.48
C LEU A 325 0.20 3.82 -11.23
N TYR A 326 1.34 4.04 -10.57
CA TYR A 326 1.91 5.36 -10.35
C TYR A 326 3.09 5.58 -11.28
N GLY A 327 3.09 6.70 -11.99
CA GLY A 327 4.29 7.24 -12.61
C GLY A 327 4.50 8.68 -12.18
N ASP A 328 5.47 9.36 -12.79
CA ASP A 328 5.81 10.73 -12.42
C ASP A 328 4.62 11.69 -12.62
N GLY A 329 4.03 12.13 -11.51
CA GLY A 329 2.89 13.04 -11.49
C GLY A 329 1.60 12.46 -12.05
N TRP A 330 1.39 11.14 -12.09
CA TRP A 330 0.11 10.56 -12.50
C TRP A 330 -0.22 9.21 -11.85
N ILE A 331 -1.51 8.87 -11.83
CA ILE A 331 -2.04 7.56 -11.43
C ILE A 331 -3.10 7.06 -12.42
N ASN A 332 -3.13 5.74 -12.65
CA ASN A 332 -4.35 5.02 -13.05
C ASN A 332 -4.64 3.96 -12.01
N GLU A 333 -5.89 3.90 -11.59
CA GLU A 333 -6.35 2.95 -10.61
C GLU A 333 -7.58 2.22 -11.13
N VAL A 334 -7.56 0.90 -10.95
CA VAL A 334 -8.72 0.02 -11.07
C VAL A 334 -9.00 -0.53 -9.68
N ASP A 335 -9.99 0.06 -9.02
CA ASP A 335 -10.41 -0.21 -7.64
C ASP A 335 -11.62 -1.15 -7.64
N GLY A 336 -11.67 -2.09 -6.69
CA GLY A 336 -12.82 -2.97 -6.47
C GLY A 336 -13.01 -4.03 -7.57
N LEU A 337 -11.91 -4.60 -8.07
CA LEU A 337 -11.94 -5.71 -9.02
C LEU A 337 -12.26 -7.02 -8.29
N VAL A 338 -13.55 -7.24 -8.05
CA VAL A 338 -14.05 -8.45 -7.37
C VAL A 338 -14.03 -9.66 -8.30
N LEU A 339 -13.22 -10.67 -7.97
CA LEU A 339 -13.06 -11.90 -8.74
C LEU A 339 -13.64 -13.12 -7.98
N PRO A 340 -14.74 -13.73 -8.45
CA PRO A 340 -15.25 -14.98 -7.88
C PRO A 340 -14.38 -16.19 -8.30
N PRO A 341 -14.62 -17.39 -7.73
CA PRO A 341 -13.83 -18.57 -8.07
C PRO A 341 -13.90 -18.93 -9.55
N GLY A 342 -12.74 -19.16 -10.16
CA GLY A 342 -12.60 -19.42 -11.60
C GLY A 342 -12.69 -18.19 -12.49
N ALA A 343 -12.86 -16.99 -11.92
CA ALA A 343 -12.72 -15.75 -12.67
C ALA A 343 -11.26 -15.41 -12.92
N THR A 344 -11.03 -14.83 -14.08
CA THR A 344 -9.76 -14.26 -14.49
C THR A 344 -10.00 -12.84 -14.99
N ALA A 345 -9.11 -11.94 -14.62
CA ALA A 345 -9.03 -10.61 -15.18
C ALA A 345 -7.63 -10.37 -15.72
N THR A 346 -7.57 -9.61 -16.80
CA THR A 346 -6.33 -9.24 -17.46
C THR A 346 -6.31 -7.73 -17.61
N VAL A 347 -5.18 -7.14 -17.23
CA VAL A 347 -4.90 -5.72 -17.34
C VAL A 347 -3.67 -5.57 -18.24
N ASN A 348 -3.91 -5.09 -19.45
CA ASN A 348 -2.87 -4.83 -20.44
C ASN A 348 -2.47 -3.36 -20.38
N VAL A 349 -1.18 -3.09 -20.23
CA VAL A 349 -0.62 -1.75 -20.16
C VAL A 349 0.26 -1.55 -21.38
N ASP A 350 -0.03 -0.48 -22.13
CA ASP A 350 0.65 -0.22 -23.39
C ASP A 350 2.10 0.25 -23.18
N GLN A 351 2.85 0.37 -24.28
CA GLN A 351 4.26 0.77 -24.21
C GLN A 351 4.42 2.19 -23.66
N SER A 352 3.47 3.09 -23.90
CA SER A 352 3.53 4.44 -23.33
C SER A 352 3.22 4.47 -21.83
N GLN A 353 2.67 3.38 -21.29
CA GLN A 353 2.17 3.26 -19.92
C GLN A 353 1.11 4.33 -19.59
N ARG A 354 0.45 4.83 -20.64
CA ARG A 354 -0.64 5.81 -20.56
C ARG A 354 -1.99 5.18 -20.81
N LYS A 355 -2.02 3.99 -21.39
CA LYS A 355 -3.23 3.25 -21.69
C LYS A 355 -3.25 1.92 -20.94
N LEU A 356 -4.38 1.65 -20.30
CA LEU A 356 -4.70 0.41 -19.61
C LEU A 356 -5.95 -0.20 -20.23
N ASP A 357 -5.87 -1.46 -20.63
CA ASP A 357 -6.97 -2.27 -21.17
C ASP A 357 -7.35 -3.36 -20.17
N LEU A 358 -8.53 -3.24 -19.56
CA LEU A 358 -9.10 -4.18 -18.61
C LEU A 358 -10.12 -5.09 -19.30
N GLN A 359 -9.94 -6.40 -19.11
CA GLN A 359 -10.83 -7.45 -19.60
C GLN A 359 -11.02 -8.52 -18.55
N GLY A 360 -12.13 -9.25 -18.63
CA GLY A 360 -12.37 -10.40 -17.77
C GLY A 360 -13.28 -11.43 -18.43
N ASN A 361 -13.20 -12.67 -17.97
CA ASN A 361 -14.13 -13.73 -18.37
C ASN A 361 -15.44 -13.71 -17.54
N PHE A 362 -15.55 -12.81 -16.56
CA PHE A 362 -16.77 -12.51 -15.80
C PHE A 362 -17.13 -11.02 -15.89
N ALA A 363 -18.35 -10.70 -15.44
CA ALA A 363 -18.76 -9.32 -15.31
C ALA A 363 -18.04 -8.68 -14.11
N ILE A 364 -17.43 -7.52 -14.33
CA ILE A 364 -16.71 -6.75 -13.32
C ILE A 364 -17.27 -5.33 -13.24
N THR A 365 -17.23 -4.74 -12.06
CA THR A 365 -17.78 -3.40 -11.78
C THR A 365 -16.74 -2.54 -11.06
N PRO A 366 -15.63 -2.22 -11.73
CA PRO A 366 -14.55 -1.47 -11.09
C PRO A 366 -14.96 -0.01 -10.87
N THR A 367 -14.33 0.60 -9.88
CA THR A 367 -14.16 2.05 -9.83
C THR A 367 -12.85 2.40 -10.53
N LEU A 368 -12.85 3.50 -11.29
CA LEU A 368 -11.67 3.95 -12.01
C LEU A 368 -11.26 5.31 -11.44
N MET A 369 -9.98 5.48 -11.18
CA MET A 369 -9.42 6.78 -10.86
C MET A 369 -8.25 7.08 -11.78
N LEU A 370 -8.24 8.29 -12.31
CA LEU A 370 -7.15 8.88 -13.03
C LEU A 370 -6.76 10.14 -12.31
N ALA A 371 -5.47 10.37 -12.10
CA ALA A 371 -5.03 11.69 -11.71
C ALA A 371 -3.72 12.05 -12.38
N THR A 372 -3.50 13.36 -12.50
CA THR A 372 -2.31 13.95 -13.09
C THR A 372 -1.97 15.24 -12.35
N GLU A 373 -0.69 15.55 -12.31
CA GLU A 373 -0.14 16.66 -11.55
C GLU A 373 0.74 17.52 -12.44
N GLN A 374 0.70 18.81 -12.14
CA GLN A 374 1.58 19.82 -12.67
C GLN A 374 2.20 20.57 -11.49
N ALA A 375 3.18 21.43 -11.78
CA ALA A 375 3.95 22.12 -10.74
C ALA A 375 3.09 22.94 -9.75
N ASP A 376 1.95 23.47 -10.19
CA ASP A 376 1.10 24.38 -9.40
C ASP A 376 -0.36 23.91 -9.26
N TRP A 377 -0.72 22.76 -9.86
CA TRP A 377 -2.06 22.20 -9.75
C TRP A 377 -2.09 20.68 -10.00
N SER A 378 -3.15 20.02 -9.54
CA SER A 378 -3.44 18.62 -9.87
C SER A 378 -4.91 18.46 -10.25
N VAL A 379 -5.21 17.45 -11.06
CA VAL A 379 -6.58 17.09 -11.40
C VAL A 379 -6.76 15.58 -11.31
N ALA A 380 -7.89 15.17 -10.76
CA ALA A 380 -8.32 13.78 -10.72
C ALA A 380 -9.68 13.64 -11.38
N ALA A 381 -9.88 12.55 -12.11
CA ALA A 381 -11.17 12.06 -12.56
C ALA A 381 -11.49 10.72 -11.92
N ARG A 382 -12.71 10.57 -11.40
CA ARG A 382 -13.22 9.30 -10.87
C ARG A 382 -14.44 8.86 -11.68
N GLY A 383 -14.39 7.60 -12.11
CA GLY A 383 -15.45 6.91 -12.83
C GLY A 383 -16.09 5.82 -11.98
N THR A 384 -17.40 5.90 -11.75
CA THR A 384 -18.13 4.91 -10.91
C THR A 384 -19.38 4.37 -11.58
N GLY A 385 -19.76 3.14 -11.20
CA GLY A 385 -21.00 2.49 -11.65
C GLY A 385 -20.89 1.77 -13.01
N LEU A 386 -19.70 1.74 -13.59
CA LEU A 386 -19.43 0.99 -14.81
C LEU A 386 -19.60 -0.51 -14.58
N ARG A 387 -20.24 -1.20 -15.52
CA ARG A 387 -20.32 -2.66 -15.55
C ARG A 387 -19.80 -3.18 -16.88
N ILE A 388 -18.70 -3.92 -16.82
CA ILE A 388 -18.05 -4.53 -17.98
C ILE A 388 -18.53 -5.98 -18.05
N LEU A 389 -18.93 -6.44 -19.24
CA LEU A 389 -19.36 -7.82 -19.47
C LEU A 389 -18.24 -8.62 -20.15
N PRO A 390 -18.26 -9.96 -20.03
CA PRO A 390 -17.31 -10.80 -20.77
C PRO A 390 -17.34 -10.51 -22.27
N GLY A 391 -16.15 -10.33 -22.85
CA GLY A 391 -15.98 -9.97 -24.26
C GLY A 391 -16.04 -8.47 -24.57
N THR A 392 -16.23 -7.61 -23.57
CA THR A 392 -16.01 -6.16 -23.65
C THR A 392 -14.63 -5.83 -23.08
N THR A 393 -13.89 -4.94 -23.77
CA THR A 393 -12.66 -4.33 -23.24
C THR A 393 -12.97 -2.92 -22.78
N LEU A 394 -12.58 -2.60 -21.54
CA LEU A 394 -12.49 -1.22 -21.09
C LEU A 394 -11.05 -0.74 -21.33
N SER A 395 -10.89 0.32 -22.10
CA SER A 395 -9.65 1.08 -22.18
C SER A 395 -9.76 2.33 -21.33
N VAL A 396 -8.72 2.62 -20.57
CA VAL A 396 -8.53 3.89 -19.85
C VAL A 396 -7.23 4.51 -20.34
N GLU A 397 -7.26 5.75 -20.80
CA GLU A 397 -6.13 6.41 -21.44
C GLU A 397 -5.98 7.86 -20.95
N ARG A 398 -4.73 8.33 -20.86
CA ARG A 398 -4.36 9.72 -20.57
C ARG A 398 -3.77 10.40 -21.81
N ASP A 399 -4.11 11.67 -22.01
CA ASP A 399 -3.50 12.59 -22.98
C ASP A 399 -3.66 12.24 -24.48
N THR A 400 -4.78 11.63 -24.89
CA THR A 400 -5.11 11.37 -26.31
C THR A 400 -6.57 11.72 -26.61
N ASP A 401 -6.85 12.70 -27.47
CA ASP A 401 -8.20 13.21 -27.80
C ASP A 401 -9.03 13.76 -26.60
N GLY A 402 -8.34 14.01 -25.48
CA GLY A 402 -8.81 14.52 -24.20
C GLY A 402 -7.78 14.17 -23.12
N ASP A 403 -7.88 14.72 -21.92
CA ASP A 403 -6.90 14.45 -20.85
C ASP A 403 -7.16 13.10 -20.18
N PHE A 404 -8.45 12.73 -20.08
CA PHE A 404 -8.89 11.43 -19.58
C PHE A 404 -9.90 10.81 -20.55
N VAL A 405 -9.60 9.61 -21.04
CA VAL A 405 -10.44 8.89 -22.00
C VAL A 405 -10.78 7.50 -21.51
N TYR A 406 -12.07 7.16 -21.60
CA TYR A 406 -12.62 5.86 -21.27
C TYR A 406 -13.28 5.31 -22.52
N ALA A 407 -12.77 4.22 -23.07
CA ALA A 407 -13.33 3.59 -24.27
C ALA A 407 -13.85 2.18 -23.97
N LEU A 408 -14.93 1.83 -24.64
CA LEU A 408 -15.46 0.47 -24.64
C LEU A 408 -15.35 -0.11 -26.03
N ASP A 409 -14.78 -1.30 -26.14
CA ASP A 409 -14.68 -2.04 -27.40
C ASP A 409 -15.11 -3.51 -27.22
N GLY A 410 -15.26 -4.24 -28.32
CA GLY A 410 -15.63 -5.66 -28.32
C GLY A 410 -17.13 -5.90 -28.44
N VAL A 411 -17.67 -6.84 -27.67
CA VAL A 411 -19.10 -7.21 -27.69
C VAL A 411 -19.74 -6.94 -26.34
N GLY A 412 -20.93 -6.34 -26.34
CA GLY A 412 -21.61 -6.03 -25.08
C GLY A 412 -22.77 -5.05 -25.22
N LEU A 413 -23.29 -4.66 -24.07
CA LEU A 413 -24.27 -3.57 -23.95
C LEU A 413 -23.54 -2.26 -23.62
N PRO A 414 -24.13 -1.10 -23.92
CA PRO A 414 -23.64 0.17 -23.40
C PRO A 414 -23.50 0.11 -21.88
N ALA A 415 -22.40 0.65 -21.37
CA ALA A 415 -22.25 0.87 -19.95
C ALA A 415 -22.62 2.32 -19.61
N ALA A 416 -22.77 2.61 -18.32
CA ALA A 416 -22.98 3.98 -17.85
C ALA A 416 -22.07 4.25 -16.66
N MET A 417 -21.59 5.48 -16.55
CA MET A 417 -20.62 5.87 -15.53
C MET A 417 -20.89 7.31 -15.07
N THR A 418 -20.76 7.57 -13.77
CA THR A 418 -20.70 8.95 -13.27
C THR A 418 -19.25 9.42 -13.29
N PHE A 419 -19.02 10.62 -13.80
CA PHE A 419 -17.71 11.26 -13.84
C PHE A 419 -17.65 12.36 -12.80
N ASP A 420 -16.66 12.28 -11.92
CA ASP A 420 -16.30 13.34 -10.98
C ASP A 420 -14.92 13.88 -11.34
N VAL A 421 -14.75 15.20 -11.40
CA VAL A 421 -13.45 15.84 -11.62
C VAL A 421 -13.17 16.80 -10.48
N ARG A 422 -11.98 16.65 -9.87
CA ARG A 422 -11.46 17.55 -8.82
C ARG A 422 -10.17 18.18 -9.30
N ARG A 423 -10.15 19.51 -9.39
CA ARG A 423 -8.94 20.31 -9.57
C ARG A 423 -8.50 20.85 -8.22
N ARG A 424 -7.20 20.89 -7.98
CA ARG A 424 -6.58 21.57 -6.82
C ARG A 424 -5.45 22.44 -7.29
N ASP A 425 -5.41 23.66 -6.81
CA ASP A 425 -4.31 24.60 -7.05
C ASP A 425 -4.04 25.47 -5.81
N GLY A 426 -3.21 26.50 -5.97
CA GLY A 426 -2.92 27.46 -4.91
C GLY A 426 -4.11 28.30 -4.43
N ALA A 427 -5.21 28.37 -5.19
CA ALA A 427 -6.42 29.12 -4.83
C ALA A 427 -7.44 28.27 -4.07
N GLY A 428 -7.45 26.95 -4.30
CA GLY A 428 -8.32 26.02 -3.58
C GLY A 428 -8.66 24.79 -4.41
N ASP A 429 -9.78 24.17 -4.04
CA ASP A 429 -10.27 22.95 -4.68
C ASP A 429 -11.55 23.28 -5.45
N GLN A 430 -11.68 22.75 -6.67
CA GLN A 430 -12.87 22.88 -7.49
C GLN A 430 -13.34 21.50 -7.93
N ASN A 431 -14.63 21.21 -7.71
CA ASN A 431 -15.21 19.90 -7.95
C ASN A 431 -16.41 20.02 -8.90
N VAL A 432 -16.44 19.19 -9.94
CA VAL A 432 -17.58 19.08 -10.86
C VAL A 432 -17.96 17.63 -11.10
N THR A 433 -19.23 17.38 -11.44
CA THR A 433 -19.79 16.03 -11.66
C THR A 433 -20.83 16.02 -12.77
N THR A 434 -21.06 14.90 -13.46
CA THR A 434 -22.08 14.81 -14.53
C THR A 434 -23.52 14.85 -14.03
N GLY A 435 -23.77 14.81 -12.71
CA GLY A 435 -25.11 14.86 -12.09
C GLY A 435 -26.00 13.63 -12.32
N ALA A 436 -25.74 12.85 -13.37
CA ALA A 436 -26.29 11.55 -13.66
C ALA A 436 -25.26 10.68 -14.41
N PRO A 437 -25.43 9.34 -14.45
CA PRO A 437 -24.57 8.47 -15.23
C PRO A 437 -24.63 8.77 -16.74
N VAL A 438 -23.46 8.92 -17.34
CA VAL A 438 -23.26 9.10 -18.79
C VAL A 438 -23.16 7.73 -19.45
N SER A 439 -23.98 7.49 -20.48
CA SER A 439 -23.95 6.24 -21.23
C SER A 439 -22.84 6.24 -22.28
N ILE A 440 -22.01 5.19 -22.24
CA ILE A 440 -20.92 4.92 -23.17
C ILE A 440 -21.30 3.65 -23.96
N PRO A 441 -21.69 3.77 -25.24
CA PRO A 441 -21.90 2.62 -26.09
C PRO A 441 -20.61 1.84 -26.34
N VAL A 442 -20.71 0.54 -26.62
CA VAL A 442 -19.57 -0.23 -27.14
C VAL A 442 -19.14 0.34 -28.51
N HIS A 443 -17.84 0.31 -28.82
CA HIS A 443 -17.19 1.01 -29.93
C HIS A 443 -17.33 2.54 -29.84
N SER A 444 -17.28 3.08 -28.63
CA SER A 444 -17.29 4.52 -28.36
C SER A 444 -16.35 4.86 -27.21
N SER A 445 -15.96 6.13 -27.12
CA SER A 445 -15.18 6.68 -26.02
C SER A 445 -15.92 7.84 -25.35
N ALA A 446 -15.67 8.02 -24.05
CA ALA A 446 -16.02 9.20 -23.28
C ALA A 446 -14.72 9.90 -22.88
N SER A 447 -14.60 11.20 -23.14
CA SER A 447 -13.43 11.99 -22.79
C SER A 447 -13.76 13.23 -21.98
N VAL A 448 -12.80 13.64 -21.14
CA VAL A 448 -12.86 14.85 -20.32
C VAL A 448 -11.56 15.64 -20.48
N ALA A 449 -11.67 16.93 -20.79
CA ALA A 449 -10.55 17.86 -20.92
C ALA A 449 -10.21 18.51 -19.56
N ALA A 450 -9.77 17.68 -18.61
CA ALA A 450 -9.55 18.06 -17.23
C ALA A 450 -8.30 18.93 -16.97
N HIS A 451 -7.24 18.80 -17.78
CA HIS A 451 -6.01 19.61 -17.68
C HIS A 451 -6.25 21.06 -18.09
N GLU A 452 -7.02 21.27 -19.16
CA GLU A 452 -7.36 22.61 -19.64
C GLU A 452 -8.39 23.32 -18.75
N TRP A 453 -9.05 22.58 -17.85
CA TRP A 453 -10.07 23.12 -16.97
C TRP A 453 -9.48 23.98 -15.87
N ASN A 454 -9.82 25.27 -15.85
CA ASN A 454 -9.30 26.23 -14.86
C ASN A 454 -10.08 26.27 -13.54
N GLY A 455 -10.98 25.31 -13.29
CA GLY A 455 -11.85 25.27 -12.11
C GLY A 455 -13.12 26.14 -12.20
N THR A 456 -13.24 27.01 -13.21
CA THR A 456 -14.37 27.96 -13.36
C THR A 456 -15.05 27.93 -14.72
N SER A 457 -14.33 27.54 -15.79
CA SER A 457 -14.93 27.31 -17.10
C SER A 457 -15.87 26.10 -17.06
N PRO A 458 -16.89 26.06 -17.94
CA PRO A 458 -17.67 24.84 -18.12
C PRO A 458 -16.76 23.66 -18.48
N LEU A 459 -17.06 22.49 -17.93
CA LEU A 459 -16.42 21.22 -18.26
C LEU A 459 -17.51 20.25 -18.67
N ASP A 460 -17.29 19.52 -19.77
CA ASP A 460 -18.25 18.56 -20.30
C ASP A 460 -17.57 17.19 -20.44
N VAL A 461 -18.35 16.12 -20.30
CA VAL A 461 -17.97 14.79 -20.79
C VAL A 461 -18.41 14.68 -22.25
N ARG A 462 -17.48 14.37 -23.14
CA ARG A 462 -17.74 14.19 -24.57
C ARG A 462 -17.75 12.71 -24.90
N VAL A 463 -18.87 12.19 -25.40
CA VAL A 463 -19.00 10.80 -25.87
C VAL A 463 -19.00 10.76 -27.40
N VAL A 464 -18.02 10.07 -27.98
CA VAL A 464 -17.83 9.94 -29.44
C VAL A 464 -17.79 8.47 -29.84
N GLY A 465 -18.57 8.10 -30.84
CA GLY A 465 -18.54 6.76 -31.42
C GLY A 465 -19.85 6.38 -32.10
N ASN A 466 -19.84 5.27 -32.82
CA ASN A 466 -21.00 4.80 -33.60
C ASN A 466 -21.61 5.87 -34.53
N GLY A 467 -20.78 6.77 -35.06
CA GLY A 467 -21.20 7.87 -35.96
C GLY A 467 -21.96 9.01 -35.28
N ALA A 468 -21.91 9.10 -33.95
CA ALA A 468 -22.54 10.17 -33.17
C ALA A 468 -21.55 10.80 -32.18
N GLU A 469 -21.86 12.04 -31.81
CA GLU A 469 -21.18 12.79 -30.76
C GLU A 469 -22.24 13.37 -29.81
N ARG A 470 -22.00 13.24 -28.50
CA ARG A 470 -22.87 13.78 -27.44
C ARG A 470 -22.02 14.43 -26.37
N THR A 471 -22.48 15.54 -25.81
CA THR A 471 -21.84 16.21 -24.67
C THR A 471 -22.75 16.20 -23.46
N TYR A 472 -22.16 16.03 -22.28
CA TYR A 472 -22.86 15.99 -21.00
C TYR A 472 -22.21 17.02 -20.07
N PRO A 473 -22.91 18.11 -19.71
CA PRO A 473 -22.32 19.15 -18.90
C PRO A 473 -22.08 18.67 -17.47
N MET A 474 -20.91 19.02 -16.94
CA MET A 474 -20.59 18.82 -15.54
C MET A 474 -21.03 20.03 -14.72
N VAL A 475 -21.58 19.77 -13.54
CA VAL A 475 -22.08 20.78 -12.61
C VAL A 475 -21.25 20.80 -11.34
N PRO A 476 -21.11 21.96 -10.66
CA PRO A 476 -20.42 22.03 -9.38
C PRO A 476 -20.97 21.02 -8.38
N ARG A 477 -20.08 20.28 -7.73
CA ARG A 477 -20.41 19.36 -6.65
C ARG A 477 -20.32 20.14 -5.32
N PRO A 478 -21.41 20.19 -4.51
CA PRO A 478 -21.41 20.92 -3.24
C PRO A 478 -20.51 20.30 -2.17
#